data_AF-B2JMV1-F1
#
_entry.id   AF-B2JMV1-F1
#
_cell.length_a   1.000
_cell.length_b   1.000
_cell.length_c   1.000
_cell.angle_alpha   90.00
_cell.angle_beta   90.00
_cell.angle_gamma   90.00
#
_symmetry.space_group_name_H-M   'P 1'
#
loop_
_entity.id
_entity.type
_entity.pdbx_description
1 polymer ?
#
loop_
_entity_poly.entity_id
_entity_poly.type
_entity_poly.pdbx_seq_one_letter_code
_entity_poly.pdbx_strand_id
1 'polypeptide(L)'
;MGRKADLFSLRVADQHIALAQGLVEHQLSTVHMLETRGRDATEAKLLLAGLENSLEALVDQRSTIERTIRISARRGGGGPS
;
A
#
# COMPACT_ATOMS: atom_id res chain seq x y z
N MET A 1 3.93 -20.02 12.48
CA MET A 1 3.93 -18.57 12.80
C MET A 1 2.75 -18.28 13.71
N GLY A 2 2.91 -17.46 14.75
CA GLY A 2 1.84 -17.18 15.71
C GLY A 2 0.93 -16.05 15.24
N ARG A 3 -0.38 -16.14 15.55
CA ARG A 3 -1.43 -15.15 15.18
C ARG A 3 -1.07 -13.69 15.48
N LYS A 4 -0.25 -13.43 16.51
CA LYS A 4 0.25 -12.08 16.84
C LYS A 4 1.21 -11.51 15.79
N ALA A 5 2.09 -12.34 15.23
CA ALA A 5 3.04 -11.92 14.18
C ALA A 5 2.30 -11.61 12.87
N ASP A 6 1.31 -12.44 12.53
CA ASP A 6 0.46 -12.25 11.35
C ASP A 6 -0.30 -10.90 11.39
N LEU A 7 -0.92 -10.58 12.54
CA LEU A 7 -1.60 -9.29 12.75
C LEU A 7 -0.64 -8.10 12.75
N PHE A 8 0.58 -8.29 13.24
CA PHE A 8 1.61 -7.26 13.19
C PHE A 8 2.03 -6.94 11.75
N SER A 9 2.26 -7.97 10.93
CA SER A 9 2.60 -7.79 9.50
C SER A 9 1.51 -7.05 8.73
N LEU A 10 0.24 -7.35 8.99
CA LEU A 10 -0.89 -6.61 8.39
C LEU A 10 -0.89 -5.15 8.81
N ARG A 11 -0.67 -4.86 10.10
CA ARG A 11 -0.62 -3.48 10.59
C ARG A 11 0.51 -2.67 9.96
N VAL A 12 1.70 -3.26 9.79
CA VAL A 12 2.83 -2.59 9.13
C VAL A 12 2.50 -2.31 7.66
N ALA A 13 1.88 -3.27 6.96
CA ALA A 13 1.42 -3.05 5.59
C ALA A 13 0.39 -1.92 5.49
N ASP A 14 -0.59 -1.87 6.39
CA ASP A 14 -1.59 -0.78 6.45
C ASP A 14 -0.92 0.59 6.70
N GLN A 15 0.10 0.66 7.57
CA GLN A 15 0.87 1.88 7.83
C GLN A 15 1.65 2.36 6.59
N HIS A 16 2.29 1.45 5.86
CA HIS A 16 2.99 1.80 4.62
C HIS A 16 2.03 2.29 3.53
N ILE A 17 0.85 1.66 3.41
CA ILE A 17 -0.20 2.11 2.49
C ILE A 17 -0.65 3.53 2.85
N ALA A 18 -0.93 3.81 4.12
CA ALA A 18 -1.35 5.13 4.57
C ALA A 18 -0.29 6.22 4.28
N LEU A 19 0.99 5.90 4.50
CA LEU A 19 2.09 6.81 4.16
C LEU A 19 2.17 7.07 2.64
N ALA A 20 2.06 6.03 1.83
CA ALA A 20 2.10 6.14 0.37
C ALA A 20 0.91 6.96 -0.16
N GLN A 21 -0.30 6.77 0.39
CA GLN A 21 -1.47 7.59 0.07
C GLN A 21 -1.22 9.08 0.34
N GLY A 22 -0.65 9.42 1.51
CA GLY A 22 -0.30 10.80 1.83
C GLY A 22 0.71 11.41 0.86
N LEU A 23 1.67 10.63 0.35
CA LEU A 23 2.62 11.08 -0.67
C LEU A 23 1.94 11.34 -2.02
N VAL A 24 1.04 10.44 -2.44
CA VAL A 24 0.24 10.61 -3.67
C VAL A 24 -0.61 11.88 -3.57
N GLU A 25 -1.31 12.09 -2.46
CA GLU A 25 -2.13 13.29 -2.22
C GLU A 25 -1.30 14.58 -2.24
N HIS A 26 -0.14 14.58 -1.58
CA HIS A 26 0.78 15.71 -1.61
C HIS A 26 1.27 16.01 -3.04
N GLN A 27 1.58 14.97 -3.81
CA GLN A 27 2.06 15.12 -5.18
C GLN A 27 0.96 15.61 -6.13
N LEU A 28 -0.28 15.14 -5.96
CA LEU A 28 -1.46 15.66 -6.66
C LEU A 28 -1.63 17.16 -6.41
N SER A 29 -1.51 17.60 -5.15
CA SER A 29 -1.57 19.01 -4.78
C SER A 29 -0.45 19.82 -5.46
N THR A 30 0.75 19.25 -5.54
CA THR A 30 1.90 19.88 -6.23
C THR A 30 1.65 20.04 -7.73
N VAL A 31 1.16 19.00 -8.41
CA VAL A 31 0.77 19.06 -9.84
C VAL A 31 -0.28 20.14 -10.06
N HIS A 32 -1.35 20.14 -9.24
CA HIS A 32 -2.43 21.13 -9.34
C HIS A 32 -1.91 22.57 -9.17
N MET A 33 -1.02 22.80 -8.19
CA MET A 33 -0.41 24.12 -7.96
C MET A 33 0.47 24.58 -9.12
N LEU A 34 1.19 23.67 -9.79
CA LEU A 34 2.00 24.01 -10.96
C LEU A 34 1.11 24.39 -12.15
N GLU A 35 0.09 23.58 -12.44
CA GLU A 35 -0.83 23.80 -13.56
C GLU A 35 -1.62 25.10 -13.41
N THR A 36 -2.15 25.36 -12.22
CA THR A 36 -2.90 26.60 -11.93
C THR A 36 -2.06 27.86 -12.08
N ARG A 37 -0.74 27.76 -11.93
CA ARG A 37 0.22 28.86 -12.15
C ARG A 37 0.75 28.93 -13.59
N GLY A 38 0.25 28.08 -14.49
CA GLY A 38 0.73 27.97 -15.87
C GLY A 38 2.19 27.51 -15.97
N ARG A 39 2.69 26.79 -14.95
CA ARG A 39 4.05 26.23 -14.94
C ARG A 39 4.05 24.81 -15.46
N ASP A 40 5.18 24.40 -16.03
CA ASP A 40 5.38 23.02 -16.44
C ASP A 40 5.26 22.08 -15.22
N ALA A 41 4.43 21.06 -15.36
CA ALA A 41 4.15 20.05 -14.35
C ALA A 41 4.55 18.63 -14.81
N THR A 42 5.27 18.50 -15.93
CA THR A 42 5.58 17.20 -16.56
C THR A 42 6.32 16.26 -15.63
N GLU A 43 7.41 16.71 -15.00
CA GLU A 43 8.16 15.90 -14.04
C GLU A 43 7.33 15.55 -12.80
N ALA A 44 6.51 16.49 -12.33
CA ALA A 44 5.65 16.27 -11.18
C ALA A 44 4.58 15.20 -11.47
N LYS A 45 4.03 15.15 -12.70
CA LYS A 45 3.11 14.11 -13.16
C LYS A 45 3.78 12.75 -13.32
N LEU A 46 5.01 12.71 -13.83
CA LEU A 46 5.78 11.46 -13.92
C LEU A 46 6.04 10.87 -12.53
N LEU A 47 6.42 11.72 -11.56
CA LEU A 47 6.59 11.28 -10.18
C LEU A 47 5.26 10.80 -9.59
N LEU A 48 4.15 11.50 -9.84
CA LEU A 48 2.83 11.07 -9.39
C LEU A 48 2.47 9.67 -9.88
N ALA A 49 2.65 9.39 -11.18
CA ALA A 49 2.40 8.07 -11.75
C ALA A 49 3.27 6.98 -11.09
N GLY A 50 4.54 7.30 -10.78
CA GLY A 50 5.42 6.39 -10.04
C GLY A 50 4.94 6.10 -8.62
N LEU A 51 4.42 7.11 -7.92
CA LEU A 51 3.85 6.95 -6.58
C LEU A 51 2.55 6.14 -6.61
N GLU A 52 1.68 6.36 -7.60
CA GLU A 52 0.44 5.58 -7.80
C GLU A 52 0.75 4.09 -8.02
N ASN A 53 1.71 3.77 -8.90
CA ASN A 53 2.16 2.39 -9.12
C ASN A 53 2.73 1.76 -7.84
N SER A 54 3.46 2.54 -7.05
CA SER A 54 4.03 2.06 -5.78
C SER A 54 2.94 1.78 -4.74
N LEU A 55 1.91 2.62 -4.68
CA LEU A 55 0.74 2.43 -3.82
C LEU A 55 -0.02 1.16 -4.22
N GLU A 56 -0.25 0.94 -5.51
CA GLU A 56 -0.88 -0.28 -6.03
C GLU A 56 -0.11 -1.53 -5.59
N ALA A 57 1.21 -1.54 -5.77
CA ALA A 57 2.06 -2.65 -5.34
C ALA A 57 1.97 -2.93 -3.84
N LEU A 58 1.86 -1.90 -2.99
CA LEU A 58 1.69 -2.06 -1.54
C LEU A 58 0.33 -2.68 -1.18
N VAL A 59 -0.74 -2.27 -1.87
CA VAL A 59 -2.09 -2.85 -1.71
C VAL A 59 -2.10 -4.33 -2.09
N ASP A 60 -1.41 -4.69 -3.17
CA ASP A 60 -1.25 -6.08 -3.61
C ASP A 60 -0.43 -6.92 -2.61
N GLN A 61 0.65 -6.35 -2.06
CA GLN A 61 1.42 -7.00 -1.01
C GLN A 61 0.59 -7.26 0.24
N ARG A 62 -0.21 -6.28 0.69
CA ARG A 62 -1.14 -6.44 1.83
C ARG A 62 -2.12 -7.59 1.56
N SER A 63 -2.70 -7.63 0.36
CA SER A 63 -3.63 -8.70 -0.05
C SER A 63 -2.96 -10.08 -0.06
N THR A 64 -1.69 -10.14 -0.45
CA THR A 64 -0.88 -11.37 -0.43
C THR A 64 -0.57 -11.83 1.01
N ILE A 65 -0.23 -10.91 1.90
CA ILE A 65 -0.05 -11.19 3.34
C ILE A 65 -1.36 -11.75 3.91
N GLU A 66 -2.50 -11.10 3.65
CA GLU A 66 -3.80 -11.55 4.15
C GLU A 66 -4.18 -12.95 3.64
N ARG A 67 -3.93 -13.23 2.36
CA ARG A 67 -4.13 -14.56 1.77
C ARG A 67 -3.27 -15.62 2.45
N THR A 68 -2.00 -15.30 2.70
CA THR A 68 -1.04 -16.22 3.35
C THR A 68 -1.46 -16.57 4.77
N ILE A 69 -1.95 -15.57 5.53
CA ILE A 69 -2.47 -15.76 6.88
C ILE A 69 -3.73 -16.65 6.84
N ARG A 70 -4.65 -16.41 5.91
CA ARG A 70 -5.86 -17.23 5.72
C ARG A 70 -5.53 -18.69 5.43
N ILE A 71 -4.55 -18.96 4.56
CA ILE A 71 -4.11 -20.34 4.24
C ILE A 71 -3.47 -21.01 5.47
N SER A 72 -2.62 -20.28 6.19
CA SER A 72 -1.93 -20.80 7.40
C SER A 72 -2.92 -21.12 8.52
N ALA A 73 -3.94 -20.30 8.71
CA ALA A 73 -4.99 -20.54 9.70
C ALA A 73 -5.82 -21.81 9.41
N ARG A 74 -6.08 -22.11 8.13
CA ARG A 74 -6.78 -23.34 7.73
C ARG A 74 -5.98 -24.61 8.00
N ARG A 75 -4.65 -24.56 7.90
CA ARG A 75 -3.76 -25.73 8.10
C ARG A 75 -3.50 -26.06 9.57
N GLY A 76 -3.64 -25.10 10.49
CA GLY A 76 -3.43 -25.31 11.93
C GLY A 76 -4.66 -25.79 12.71
N GLY A 77 -5.84 -25.87 12.09
CA GLY A 77 -7.12 -26.16 12.75
C GLY A 77 -7.70 -27.57 12.49
N GLY A 78 -6.98 -28.45 11.79
CA GLY A 78 -7.43 -29.80 11.47
C GLY A 78 -6.56 -30.88 12.12
N GLY A 79 -6.70 -31.10 13.42
CA GLY A 79 -6.28 -32.35 14.04
C GLY A 79 -7.42 -33.38 13.88
N PRO A 80 -7.18 -34.58 13.31
CA PRO A 80 -8.21 -35.61 13.26
C PRO A 80 -8.54 -36.06 14.69
N SER A 81 -9.83 -35.99 15.03
CA SER A 81 -10.42 -36.70 16.16
C SER A 81 -10.70 -38.15 15.78
#